data_AF-A0A660YW87-F1
#
_entry.id   AF-A0A660YW87-F1
#
_cell.length_a   1.000
_cell.length_b   1.000
_cell.length_c   1.000
_cell.angle_alpha   90.00
_cell.angle_beta   90.00
_cell.angle_gamma   90.00
#
_symmetry.space_group_name_H-M   'P 1'
#
loop_
_entity.id
_entity.type
_entity.pdbx_description
1 polymer ?
#
loop_
_entity_poly.entity_id
_entity_poly.type
_entity_poly.pdbx_seq_one_letter_code
_entity_poly.pdbx_strand_id
1 'polypeptide(L)'
;MQIVEKKEIKKQKKREKIINAAAELFSRKNYHEVMMDDVAKLISVAKGTVYNYFTSKEELYFSIMQSRMEKLISSLKEKIESEESSLDSLRSFTTHLYMFMMKYRNFFLIYQKGSLNNDNVFSADFATLEKQLADIITGIVVQGKAEGVFRNVDEKFAVSLILGAIYGAVQRGIENKIGDENRKIERDKVFEFVLHGLYAGFNNISTLPLKGKTIVITRTIEQSKETATALTKLGANVIVFPTLEILPPASWKKFDEIVSPPNKIDFIIFTSAHAVKMFNIRCNELNIKLDFNKTKVVSVGTKTSLVCGRDNIPVHIVPKKFSAEGVVEVLSKYNLKNKVVFIPRSAIGREELPRGLKDLGAIIKSVPVYNVSLPTKENIKPYIEELTKS
;
A
#
# COMPACT_ATOMS: atom_id res chain seq x y z
N MET A 1 32.84 -35.77 24.64
CA MET A 1 31.89 -35.14 23.69
C MET A 1 32.32 -33.72 23.27
N GLN A 2 32.58 -32.79 24.20
CA GLN A 2 32.86 -31.37 23.87
C GLN A 2 34.13 -31.05 23.05
N ILE A 3 35.19 -31.87 23.09
CA ILE A 3 36.45 -31.59 22.36
C ILE A 3 36.33 -31.93 20.86
N VAL A 4 35.65 -33.03 20.53
CA VAL A 4 35.41 -33.47 19.15
C VAL A 4 34.50 -32.46 18.44
N GLU A 5 33.46 -32.01 19.12
CA GLU A 5 32.50 -31.00 18.62
C GLU A 5 33.19 -29.65 18.34
N LYS A 6 34.07 -29.18 19.24
CA LYS A 6 34.87 -27.97 19.01
C LYS A 6 35.82 -28.09 17.81
N LYS A 7 36.41 -29.27 17.58
CA LYS A 7 37.33 -29.52 16.45
C LYS A 7 36.58 -29.53 15.12
N GLU A 8 35.39 -30.15 15.07
CA GLU A 8 34.51 -30.14 13.90
C GLU A 8 34.00 -28.73 13.56
N ILE A 9 33.55 -27.96 14.56
CA ILE A 9 33.13 -26.56 14.35
C ILE A 9 34.27 -25.72 13.77
N LYS A 10 35.51 -25.90 14.25
CA LYS A 10 36.69 -25.19 13.75
C LYS A 10 37.02 -25.57 12.30
N LYS A 11 36.92 -26.86 11.97
CA LYS A 11 37.09 -27.39 10.61
C LYS A 11 36.04 -26.81 9.66
N GLN A 12 34.77 -26.81 10.07
CA GLN A 12 33.66 -26.26 9.27
C GLN A 12 33.82 -24.75 9.02
N LYS A 13 34.20 -23.97 10.05
CA LYS A 13 34.48 -22.53 9.90
C LYS A 13 35.63 -22.27 8.93
N LYS A 14 36.66 -23.11 8.93
CA LYS A 14 37.80 -22.97 8.02
C LYS A 14 37.40 -23.30 6.58
N ARG A 15 36.63 -24.39 6.39
CA ARG A 15 36.04 -24.77 5.10
C ARG A 15 35.20 -23.64 4.51
N GLU A 16 34.33 -23.04 5.32
CA GLU A 16 33.47 -21.92 4.91
C GLU A 16 34.27 -20.66 4.52
N LYS A 17 35.39 -20.38 5.21
CA LYS A 17 36.31 -19.29 4.83
C LYS A 17 36.93 -19.53 3.45
N ILE A 18 37.36 -20.76 3.17
CA ILE A 18 37.94 -21.13 1.87
C ILE A 18 36.88 -20.96 0.77
N ILE A 19 35.65 -21.45 0.99
CA ILE A 19 34.53 -21.30 0.04
C ILE A 19 34.23 -19.83 -0.26
N ASN A 20 34.15 -18.98 0.76
CA ASN A 20 33.84 -17.56 0.55
C ASN A 20 34.95 -16.82 -0.22
N ALA A 21 36.21 -17.13 0.08
CA ALA A 21 37.35 -16.57 -0.63
C ALA A 21 37.42 -17.02 -2.09
N ALA A 22 37.19 -18.31 -2.33
CA ALA A 22 37.12 -18.86 -3.67
C ALA A 22 35.96 -18.25 -4.47
N ALA A 23 34.77 -18.11 -3.86
CA ALA A 23 33.63 -17.46 -4.50
C ALA A 23 33.93 -16.01 -4.89
N GLU A 24 34.68 -15.26 -4.08
CA GLU A 24 35.12 -13.90 -4.44
C GLU A 24 36.05 -13.88 -5.66
N LEU A 25 36.96 -14.84 -5.78
CA LEU A 25 37.85 -14.93 -6.93
C LEU A 25 37.09 -15.35 -8.20
N PHE A 26 36.25 -16.39 -8.12
CA PHE A 26 35.44 -16.86 -9.24
C PHE A 26 34.35 -15.87 -9.67
N SER A 27 33.88 -14.98 -8.78
CA SER A 27 32.92 -13.95 -9.18
C SER A 27 33.58 -12.87 -10.04
N ARG A 28 34.87 -12.59 -9.85
CA ARG A 28 35.62 -11.54 -10.56
C ARG A 28 36.38 -12.02 -11.79
N LYS A 29 36.91 -13.24 -11.75
CA LYS A 29 37.76 -13.81 -12.81
C LYS A 29 37.02 -14.92 -13.56
N ASN A 30 37.51 -15.29 -14.74
CA ASN A 30 37.07 -16.49 -15.44
C ASN A 30 37.58 -17.76 -14.74
N TYR A 31 36.89 -18.88 -14.93
CA TYR A 31 37.21 -20.15 -14.27
C TYR A 31 38.69 -20.57 -14.42
N HIS A 32 39.26 -20.41 -15.61
CA HIS A 32 40.64 -20.81 -15.90
C HIS A 32 41.69 -19.91 -15.23
N GLU A 33 41.35 -18.66 -14.91
CA GLU A 33 42.26 -17.66 -14.32
C GLU A 33 42.41 -17.79 -12.80
N VAL A 34 41.49 -18.51 -12.15
CA VAL A 34 41.54 -18.74 -10.70
C VAL A 34 42.51 -19.88 -10.42
N MET A 35 43.45 -19.64 -9.49
CA MET A 35 44.41 -20.63 -8.99
C MET A 35 44.15 -20.94 -7.52
N MET A 36 44.39 -22.18 -7.10
CA MET A 36 44.26 -22.59 -5.68
C MET A 36 45.16 -21.76 -4.75
N ASP A 37 46.31 -21.32 -5.26
CA ASP A 37 47.28 -20.51 -4.52
C ASP A 37 46.74 -19.09 -4.27
N ASP A 38 45.93 -18.55 -5.19
CA ASP A 38 45.27 -17.26 -5.01
C ASP A 38 44.24 -17.32 -3.88
N VAL A 39 43.49 -18.43 -3.77
CA VAL A 39 42.54 -18.67 -2.68
C VAL A 39 43.29 -18.70 -1.34
N ALA A 40 44.42 -19.41 -1.28
CA ALA A 40 45.24 -19.51 -0.08
C ALA A 40 45.80 -18.14 0.37
N LYS A 41 46.31 -17.36 -0.59
CA LYS A 41 46.81 -15.99 -0.37
C LYS A 41 45.71 -15.07 0.14
N LEU A 42 44.51 -15.13 -0.43
CA LEU A 42 43.40 -14.23 -0.08
C LEU A 42 42.97 -14.35 1.40
N ILE A 43 43.11 -15.53 2.01
CA ILE A 43 42.78 -15.76 3.43
C ILE A 43 44.02 -15.98 4.32
N SER A 44 45.20 -15.66 3.81
CA SER A 44 46.48 -15.77 4.51
C SER A 44 46.73 -17.16 5.14
N VAL A 45 46.57 -18.22 4.35
CA VAL A 45 46.86 -19.61 4.76
C VAL A 45 47.91 -20.23 3.85
N ALA A 46 48.61 -21.26 4.35
CA ALA A 46 49.50 -22.06 3.53
C ALA A 46 48.73 -22.78 2.41
N LYS A 47 49.34 -22.92 1.23
CA LYS A 47 48.77 -23.65 0.07
C LYS A 47 48.20 -25.01 0.45
N GLY A 48 48.99 -25.82 1.18
CA GLY A 48 48.56 -27.14 1.64
C GLY A 48 47.30 -27.12 2.52
N THR A 49 47.00 -26.00 3.20
CA THR A 49 45.75 -25.87 3.97
C THR A 49 44.53 -25.88 3.06
N VAL A 50 44.58 -25.33 1.85
CA VAL A 50 43.44 -25.38 0.92
C VAL A 50 43.29 -26.79 0.35
N TYR A 51 44.41 -27.39 -0.06
CA TYR A 51 44.42 -28.76 -0.60
C TYR A 51 43.96 -29.83 0.40
N ASN A 52 44.09 -29.59 1.70
CA ASN A 52 43.55 -30.46 2.74
C ASN A 52 42.00 -30.47 2.80
N TYR A 53 41.33 -29.47 2.24
CA TYR A 53 39.87 -29.37 2.22
C TYR A 53 39.28 -29.61 0.83
N PHE A 54 40.03 -29.30 -0.23
CA PHE A 54 39.61 -29.43 -1.62
C PHE A 54 40.81 -29.89 -2.44
N THR A 55 40.72 -31.08 -3.03
CA THR A 55 41.81 -31.72 -3.76
C THR A 55 42.08 -31.03 -5.10
N SER A 56 41.09 -30.37 -5.68
CA SER A 56 41.19 -29.69 -6.97
C SER A 56 40.39 -28.38 -7.03
N LYS A 57 40.65 -27.58 -8.07
CA LYS A 57 39.91 -26.33 -8.33
C LYS A 57 38.47 -26.63 -8.73
N GLU A 58 38.28 -27.71 -9.48
CA GLU A 58 37.02 -28.28 -9.91
C GLU A 58 36.17 -28.63 -8.67
N GLU A 59 36.72 -29.40 -7.73
CA GLU A 59 36.03 -29.78 -6.49
C GLU A 59 35.63 -28.54 -5.68
N LEU A 60 36.54 -27.56 -5.56
CA LEU A 60 36.25 -26.31 -4.88
C LEU A 60 35.12 -25.54 -5.56
N TYR A 61 35.15 -25.39 -6.88
CA TYR A 61 34.12 -24.71 -7.65
C TYR A 61 32.75 -25.38 -7.49
N PHE A 62 32.68 -26.70 -7.72
CA PHE A 62 31.46 -27.48 -7.54
C PHE A 62 30.94 -27.38 -6.11
N SER A 63 31.81 -27.47 -5.11
CA SER A 63 31.39 -27.34 -3.72
C SER A 63 30.81 -25.96 -3.40
N ILE A 64 31.26 -24.87 -4.03
CA ILE A 64 30.63 -23.55 -3.84
C ILE A 64 29.21 -23.60 -4.41
N MET A 65 29.05 -24.10 -5.64
CA MET A 65 27.76 -24.11 -6.33
C MET A 65 26.75 -25.00 -5.61
N GLN A 66 27.12 -26.26 -5.39
CA GLN A 66 26.27 -27.28 -4.79
C GLN A 66 25.87 -26.93 -3.35
N SER A 67 26.84 -26.68 -2.46
CA SER A 67 26.53 -26.47 -1.04
C SER A 67 25.68 -25.23 -0.78
N ARG A 68 25.79 -24.21 -1.63
CA ARG A 68 24.96 -22.99 -1.52
C ARG A 68 23.55 -23.25 -2.01
N MET A 69 23.39 -23.91 -3.15
CA MET A 69 22.08 -24.22 -3.72
C MET A 69 21.30 -25.22 -2.85
N GLU A 70 21.96 -26.27 -2.34
CA GLU A 70 21.36 -27.22 -1.39
C GLU A 70 20.83 -26.50 -0.15
N LYS A 71 21.63 -25.60 0.43
CA LYS A 71 21.23 -24.83 1.61
C LYS A 71 20.03 -23.93 1.33
N LEU A 72 20.01 -23.28 0.16
CA LEU A 72 18.88 -22.44 -0.27
C LEU A 72 17.61 -23.28 -0.40
N ILE A 73 17.67 -24.39 -1.15
CA ILE A 73 16.54 -25.30 -1.37
C ILE A 73 15.99 -25.83 -0.06
N SER A 74 16.84 -26.34 0.83
CA SER A 74 16.40 -26.85 2.13
C SER A 74 15.71 -25.76 2.96
N SER A 75 16.26 -24.54 2.99
CA SER A 75 15.64 -23.43 3.73
C SER A 75 14.30 -22.96 3.12
N LEU A 76 14.17 -23.03 1.79
CA LEU A 76 12.93 -22.67 1.10
C LEU A 76 11.84 -23.71 1.37
N LYS A 77 12.17 -25.01 1.29
CA LYS A 77 11.23 -26.10 1.58
C LYS A 77 10.67 -25.98 2.99
N GLU A 78 11.55 -25.88 3.99
CA GLU A 78 11.16 -25.71 5.40
C GLU A 78 10.25 -24.50 5.60
N LYS A 79 10.60 -23.36 4.99
CA LYS A 79 9.81 -22.14 5.13
C LYS A 79 8.43 -22.29 4.48
N ILE A 80 8.37 -22.79 3.25
CA ILE A 80 7.14 -22.91 2.47
C ILE A 80 6.18 -23.93 3.06
N GLU A 81 6.69 -25.04 3.61
CA GLU A 81 5.90 -26.04 4.33
C GLU A 81 5.16 -25.47 5.55
N SER A 82 5.68 -24.39 6.14
CA SER A 82 5.08 -23.73 7.32
C SER A 82 4.06 -22.63 6.98
N GLU A 83 3.85 -22.30 5.71
CA GLU A 83 2.93 -21.23 5.29
C GLU A 83 1.50 -21.74 5.14
N GLU A 84 0.52 -20.89 5.50
CA GLU A 84 -0.90 -21.25 5.48
C GLU A 84 -1.56 -21.03 4.10
N SER A 85 -0.94 -20.24 3.22
CA SER A 85 -1.53 -19.86 1.92
C SER A 85 -0.49 -19.77 0.80
N SER A 86 -0.92 -19.97 -0.47
CA SER A 86 -0.04 -19.80 -1.63
C SER A 86 0.53 -18.39 -1.78
N LEU A 87 -0.19 -17.37 -1.28
CA LEU A 87 0.28 -15.99 -1.27
C LEU A 87 1.45 -15.82 -0.30
N ASP A 88 1.34 -16.39 0.89
CA ASP A 88 2.40 -16.37 1.89
C ASP A 88 3.59 -17.22 1.44
N SER A 89 3.35 -18.38 0.80
CA SER A 89 4.41 -19.17 0.16
C SER A 89 5.16 -18.36 -0.92
N LEU A 90 4.45 -17.63 -1.79
CA LEU A 90 5.07 -16.76 -2.79
C LEU A 90 5.89 -15.64 -2.14
N ARG A 91 5.37 -15.03 -1.07
CA ARG A 91 6.07 -13.98 -0.31
C ARG A 91 7.33 -14.52 0.33
N SER A 92 7.24 -15.68 0.98
CA SER A 92 8.37 -16.34 1.63
C SER A 92 9.41 -16.79 0.62
N PHE A 93 9.01 -17.37 -0.51
CA PHE A 93 9.91 -17.72 -1.62
C PHE A 93 10.67 -16.48 -2.12
N THR A 94 9.94 -15.42 -2.49
CA THR A 94 10.52 -14.18 -3.04
C THR A 94 11.49 -13.55 -2.05
N THR A 95 11.08 -13.44 -0.78
CA THR A 95 11.88 -12.88 0.30
C THR A 95 13.16 -13.68 0.52
N HIS A 96 13.05 -14.99 0.69
CA HIS A 96 14.20 -15.84 1.02
C HIS A 96 15.17 -15.91 -0.15
N LEU A 97 14.68 -16.07 -1.38
CA LEU A 97 15.53 -16.12 -2.56
C LEU A 97 16.29 -14.81 -2.76
N TYR A 98 15.61 -13.66 -2.70
CA TYR A 98 16.26 -12.35 -2.84
C TYR A 98 17.31 -12.13 -1.74
N MET A 99 16.94 -12.35 -0.47
CA MET A 99 17.85 -12.13 0.66
C MET A 99 19.05 -13.07 0.63
N PHE A 100 18.85 -14.34 0.23
CA PHE A 100 19.93 -15.31 0.07
C PHE A 100 20.91 -14.88 -1.03
N MET A 101 20.40 -14.52 -2.21
CA MET A 101 21.24 -14.12 -3.33
C MET A 101 22.01 -12.82 -3.05
N MET A 102 21.39 -11.86 -2.36
CA MET A 102 22.09 -10.65 -1.91
C MET A 102 23.17 -10.95 -0.86
N LYS A 103 22.88 -11.84 0.11
CA LYS A 103 23.85 -12.27 1.14
C LYS A 103 25.04 -13.00 0.52
N TYR A 104 24.78 -13.86 -0.45
CA TYR A 104 25.77 -14.66 -1.16
C TYR A 104 26.02 -14.13 -2.58
N ARG A 105 26.15 -12.81 -2.74
CA ARG A 105 26.28 -12.14 -4.05
C ARG A 105 27.38 -12.70 -4.97
N ASN A 106 28.51 -13.14 -4.40
CA ASN A 106 29.57 -13.76 -5.19
C ASN A 106 29.14 -15.10 -5.79
N PHE A 107 28.36 -15.90 -5.05
CA PHE A 107 27.74 -17.11 -5.58
C PHE A 107 26.73 -16.77 -6.68
N PHE A 108 25.86 -15.78 -6.47
CA PHE A 108 24.91 -15.33 -7.48
C PHE A 108 25.59 -14.90 -8.80
N LEU A 109 26.69 -14.16 -8.72
CA LEU A 109 27.46 -13.73 -9.90
C LEU A 109 28.08 -14.91 -10.67
N ILE A 110 28.53 -15.95 -9.96
CA ILE A 110 29.05 -17.18 -10.60
C ILE A 110 27.90 -17.95 -11.25
N TYR A 111 26.80 -18.11 -10.53
CA TYR A 111 25.58 -18.78 -10.98
C TYR A 111 25.05 -18.15 -12.29
N GLN A 112 24.97 -16.82 -12.33
CA GLN A 112 24.48 -16.10 -13.51
C GLN A 112 25.43 -16.24 -14.71
N LYS A 113 26.75 -16.18 -14.50
CA LYS A 113 27.75 -16.40 -15.55
C LYS A 113 27.62 -17.78 -16.20
N GLY A 114 27.47 -18.83 -15.40
CA GLY A 114 27.33 -20.19 -15.91
C GLY A 114 26.01 -20.41 -16.67
N SER A 115 24.92 -19.79 -16.21
CA SER A 115 23.61 -19.87 -16.88
C SER A 115 23.58 -19.13 -18.23
N LEU A 116 24.25 -17.98 -18.35
CA LEU A 116 24.25 -17.17 -19.58
C LEU A 116 25.21 -17.69 -20.67
N ASN A 117 26.35 -18.25 -20.27
CA ASN A 117 27.38 -18.65 -21.24
C ASN A 117 27.14 -20.03 -21.84
N ASN A 118 26.19 -20.81 -21.32
CA ASN A 118 25.98 -22.21 -21.71
C ASN A 118 27.26 -23.06 -21.62
N ASP A 119 28.25 -22.57 -20.86
CA ASP A 119 29.46 -23.31 -20.53
C ASP A 119 28.97 -24.49 -19.68
N ASN A 120 29.08 -25.73 -20.21
CA ASN A 120 28.72 -27.01 -19.57
C ASN A 120 29.59 -27.32 -18.32
N VAL A 121 29.86 -26.32 -17.50
CA VAL A 121 30.70 -26.37 -16.30
C VAL A 121 29.89 -26.88 -15.11
N PHE A 122 28.56 -26.89 -15.18
CA PHE A 122 27.71 -27.44 -14.13
C PHE A 122 27.48 -28.95 -14.33
N SER A 123 27.63 -29.70 -13.24
CA SER A 123 27.37 -31.15 -13.24
C SER A 123 25.87 -31.43 -13.35
N ALA A 124 25.52 -32.65 -13.77
CA ALA A 124 24.13 -33.13 -13.76
C ALA A 124 23.47 -32.98 -12.36
N ASP A 125 24.26 -33.08 -11.29
CA ASP A 125 23.81 -32.86 -9.92
C ASP A 125 23.37 -31.42 -9.69
N PHE A 126 24.11 -30.44 -10.23
CA PHE A 126 23.73 -29.04 -10.08
C PHE A 126 22.47 -28.69 -10.89
N ALA A 127 22.34 -29.21 -12.12
CA ALA A 127 21.12 -29.08 -12.91
C ALA A 127 19.90 -29.67 -12.18
N THR A 128 20.11 -30.75 -11.42
CA THR A 128 19.06 -31.34 -10.57
C THR A 128 18.65 -30.38 -9.44
N LEU A 129 19.59 -29.63 -8.85
CA LEU A 129 19.27 -28.63 -7.84
C LEU A 129 18.54 -27.41 -8.44
N GLU A 130 18.95 -26.93 -9.62
CA GLU A 130 18.22 -25.87 -10.33
C GLU A 130 16.79 -26.27 -10.63
N LYS A 131 16.60 -27.51 -11.09
CA LYS A 131 15.26 -28.08 -11.29
C LYS A 131 14.46 -28.11 -9.99
N GLN A 132 15.05 -28.55 -8.87
CA GLN A 132 14.36 -28.53 -7.58
C GLN A 132 13.94 -27.13 -7.13
N LEU A 133 14.76 -26.10 -7.39
CA LEU A 133 14.38 -24.72 -7.11
C LEU A 133 13.19 -24.27 -7.95
N ALA A 134 13.19 -24.62 -9.24
CA ALA A 134 12.09 -24.32 -10.16
C ALA A 134 10.81 -25.10 -9.79
N ASP A 135 10.93 -26.34 -9.35
CA ASP A 135 9.80 -27.19 -8.93
C ASP A 135 9.10 -26.61 -7.69
N ILE A 136 9.84 -26.01 -6.74
CA ILE A 136 9.27 -25.33 -5.57
C ILE A 136 8.32 -24.20 -5.99
N ILE A 137 8.78 -23.29 -6.84
CA ILE A 137 7.95 -22.16 -7.29
C ILE A 137 6.84 -22.60 -8.25
N THR A 138 7.08 -23.66 -9.04
CA THR A 138 6.03 -24.30 -9.83
C THR A 138 4.90 -24.80 -8.94
N GLY A 139 5.23 -25.48 -7.83
CA GLY A 139 4.25 -25.94 -6.84
C GLY A 139 3.41 -24.79 -6.27
N ILE A 140 4.04 -23.68 -5.90
CA ILE A 140 3.34 -22.47 -5.41
C ILE A 140 2.38 -21.92 -6.49
N VAL A 141 2.82 -21.82 -7.74
CA VAL A 141 1.99 -21.30 -8.85
C VAL A 141 0.80 -22.23 -9.13
N VAL A 142 1.03 -23.54 -9.19
CA VAL A 142 -0.03 -24.54 -9.42
C VAL A 142 -1.05 -24.52 -8.29
N GLN A 143 -0.59 -24.50 -7.04
CA GLN A 143 -1.47 -24.47 -5.87
C GLN A 143 -2.29 -23.16 -5.81
N GLY A 144 -1.65 -22.01 -6.04
CA GLY A 144 -2.38 -20.74 -6.02
C GLY A 144 -3.36 -20.58 -7.20
N LYS A 145 -3.12 -21.25 -8.34
CA LYS A 145 -4.12 -21.40 -9.42
C LYS A 145 -5.31 -22.24 -8.96
N ALA A 146 -5.06 -23.36 -8.28
CA ALA A 146 -6.11 -24.24 -7.76
C ALA A 146 -6.96 -23.55 -6.68
N GLU A 147 -6.34 -22.72 -5.83
CA GLU A 147 -7.02 -21.89 -4.83
C GLU A 147 -7.77 -20.68 -5.41
N GLY A 148 -7.58 -20.38 -6.70
CA GLY A 148 -8.18 -19.21 -7.36
C GLY A 148 -7.54 -17.87 -6.98
N VAL A 149 -6.41 -17.88 -6.26
CA VAL A 149 -5.67 -16.67 -5.85
C VAL A 149 -4.78 -16.17 -6.99
N PHE A 150 -4.25 -17.06 -7.82
CA PHE A 150 -3.47 -16.74 -9.01
C PHE A 150 -4.27 -16.99 -10.30
N ARG A 151 -4.05 -16.14 -11.29
CA ARG A 151 -4.72 -16.22 -12.58
C ARG A 151 -4.33 -17.48 -13.33
N ASN A 152 -5.17 -17.89 -14.28
CA ASN A 152 -4.76 -18.95 -15.20
C ASN A 152 -3.61 -18.43 -16.10
N VAL A 153 -2.41 -18.90 -15.83
CA VAL A 153 -1.17 -18.57 -16.54
C VAL A 153 -0.41 -19.86 -16.84
N ASP A 154 0.32 -19.88 -17.95
CA ASP A 154 1.29 -20.94 -18.23
C ASP A 154 2.34 -20.98 -17.12
N GLU A 155 2.52 -22.14 -16.48
CA GLU A 155 3.36 -22.26 -15.29
C GLU A 155 4.83 -21.99 -15.62
N LYS A 156 5.32 -22.50 -16.77
CA LYS A 156 6.72 -22.32 -17.17
C LYS A 156 7.05 -20.85 -17.43
N PHE A 157 6.13 -20.14 -18.08
CA PHE A 157 6.23 -18.70 -18.30
C PHE A 157 6.23 -17.94 -16.97
N ALA A 158 5.28 -18.25 -16.08
CA ALA A 158 5.20 -17.62 -14.75
C ALA A 158 6.49 -17.82 -13.95
N VAL A 159 6.97 -19.05 -13.83
CA VAL A 159 8.20 -19.40 -13.11
C VAL A 159 9.41 -18.64 -13.66
N SER A 160 9.55 -18.60 -15.00
CA SER A 160 10.64 -17.87 -15.65
C SER A 160 10.61 -16.37 -15.34
N LEU A 161 9.42 -15.75 -15.35
CA LEU A 161 9.23 -14.34 -15.05
C LEU A 161 9.47 -14.01 -13.57
N ILE A 162 9.05 -14.88 -12.65
CA ILE A 162 9.28 -14.74 -11.20
C ILE A 162 10.78 -14.76 -10.91
N LEU A 163 11.49 -15.80 -11.39
CA LEU A 163 12.93 -15.93 -11.20
C LEU A 163 13.68 -14.77 -11.86
N GLY A 164 13.29 -14.40 -13.09
CA GLY A 164 13.86 -13.27 -13.81
C GLY A 164 13.70 -11.94 -13.07
N ALA A 165 12.52 -11.66 -12.50
CA ALA A 165 12.29 -10.45 -11.72
C ALA A 165 13.16 -10.40 -10.46
N ILE A 166 13.28 -11.53 -9.74
CA ILE A 166 14.11 -11.62 -8.53
C ILE A 166 15.59 -11.47 -8.88
N TYR A 167 16.11 -12.20 -9.87
CA TYR A 167 17.51 -12.13 -10.28
C TYR A 167 17.86 -10.77 -10.86
N GLY A 168 16.98 -10.16 -11.65
CA GLY A 168 17.16 -8.80 -12.15
C GLY A 168 17.26 -7.78 -11.02
N ALA A 169 16.46 -7.93 -9.96
CA ALA A 169 16.55 -7.06 -8.80
C ALA A 169 17.84 -7.29 -7.98
N VAL A 170 18.25 -8.54 -7.78
CA VAL A 170 19.53 -8.85 -7.12
C VAL A 170 20.69 -8.24 -7.89
N GLN A 171 20.71 -8.38 -9.22
CA GLN A 171 21.75 -7.81 -10.08
C GLN A 171 21.83 -6.30 -9.92
N ARG A 172 20.70 -5.58 -10.06
CA ARG A 172 20.65 -4.13 -9.85
C ARG A 172 21.08 -3.74 -8.44
N GLY A 173 20.70 -4.49 -7.42
CA GLY A 173 21.09 -4.24 -6.04
C GLY A 173 22.60 -4.35 -5.82
N ILE A 174 23.24 -5.34 -6.44
CA ILE A 174 24.70 -5.52 -6.42
C ILE A 174 25.40 -4.35 -7.14
N GLU A 175 24.96 -4.01 -8.35
CA GLU A 175 25.54 -2.95 -9.18
C GLU A 175 25.44 -1.57 -8.49
N ASN A 176 24.28 -1.28 -7.91
CA ASN A 176 24.01 -0.01 -7.22
C ASN A 176 24.50 0.01 -5.76
N LYS A 177 25.15 -1.07 -5.29
CA LYS A 177 25.72 -1.19 -3.93
C LYS A 177 24.72 -0.81 -2.82
N ILE A 178 23.46 -1.24 -2.95
CA ILE A 178 22.40 -0.82 -2.04
C ILE A 178 22.63 -1.29 -0.59
N GLY A 179 22.37 -0.38 0.35
CA GLY A 179 22.41 -0.65 1.79
C GLY A 179 21.22 -1.48 2.29
N ASP A 180 21.29 -1.96 3.53
CA ASP A 180 20.35 -2.95 4.06
C ASP A 180 18.89 -2.48 4.12
N GLU A 181 18.62 -1.21 4.41
CA GLU A 181 17.26 -0.64 4.38
C GLU A 181 16.68 -0.67 2.97
N ASN A 182 17.47 -0.25 1.98
CA ASN A 182 17.06 -0.23 0.58
C ASN A 182 16.84 -1.63 0.01
N ARG A 183 17.54 -2.65 0.53
CA ARG A 183 17.30 -4.07 0.16
C ARG A 183 15.91 -4.55 0.56
N LYS A 184 15.43 -4.17 1.75
CA LYS A 184 14.07 -4.53 2.19
C LYS A 184 13.02 -3.88 1.29
N ILE A 185 13.22 -2.59 0.97
CA ILE A 185 12.33 -1.84 0.08
C ILE A 185 12.32 -2.46 -1.33
N GLU A 186 13.48 -2.80 -1.90
CA GLU A 186 13.54 -3.42 -3.22
C GLU A 186 12.90 -4.80 -3.23
N ARG A 187 13.18 -5.65 -2.23
CA ARG A 187 12.53 -6.94 -2.05
C ARG A 187 10.99 -6.81 -2.05
N ASP A 188 10.46 -5.86 -1.29
CA ASP A 188 9.01 -5.66 -1.20
C ASP A 188 8.43 -5.20 -2.55
N LYS A 189 9.14 -4.33 -3.27
CA LYS A 189 8.76 -3.94 -4.65
C LYS A 189 8.77 -5.12 -5.63
N VAL A 190 9.74 -6.02 -5.52
CA VAL A 190 9.81 -7.24 -6.36
C VAL A 190 8.63 -8.15 -6.07
N PHE A 191 8.34 -8.40 -4.79
CA PHE A 191 7.18 -9.19 -4.40
C PHE A 191 5.87 -8.58 -4.93
N GLU A 192 5.66 -7.27 -4.75
CA GLU A 192 4.46 -6.58 -5.25
C GLU A 192 4.35 -6.66 -6.78
N PHE A 193 5.46 -6.51 -7.51
CA PHE A 193 5.48 -6.64 -8.97
C PHE A 193 5.09 -8.05 -9.43
N VAL A 194 5.69 -9.07 -8.81
CA VAL A 194 5.40 -10.48 -9.10
C VAL A 194 3.96 -10.82 -8.73
N LEU A 195 3.52 -10.41 -7.54
CA LEU A 195 2.16 -10.64 -7.06
C LEU A 195 1.15 -10.04 -8.04
N HIS A 196 1.26 -8.76 -8.40
CA HIS A 196 0.32 -8.14 -9.34
C HIS A 196 0.36 -8.79 -10.74
N GLY A 197 1.50 -9.35 -11.17
CA GLY A 197 1.60 -10.09 -12.41
C GLY A 197 0.96 -11.49 -12.39
N LEU A 198 0.75 -12.08 -11.21
CA LEU A 198 0.16 -13.42 -11.01
C LEU A 198 -1.24 -13.39 -10.42
N TYR A 199 -1.56 -12.34 -9.67
CA TYR A 199 -2.78 -12.23 -8.89
C TYR A 199 -3.99 -12.38 -9.80
N ALA A 200 -4.95 -13.21 -9.40
CA ALA A 200 -6.13 -13.53 -10.19
C ALA A 200 -7.03 -12.32 -10.47
N GLY A 201 -6.88 -11.21 -9.73
CA GLY A 201 -7.65 -9.98 -9.93
C GLY A 201 -7.76 -9.51 -11.39
N PHE A 202 -9.00 -9.19 -11.80
CA PHE A 202 -9.53 -8.85 -13.14
C PHE A 202 -8.80 -9.43 -14.36
N ASN A 203 -8.35 -10.69 -14.31
CA ASN A 203 -7.82 -11.38 -15.49
C ASN A 203 -8.89 -11.82 -16.49
N ASN A 204 -10.08 -11.24 -16.37
CA ASN A 204 -11.06 -11.23 -17.42
C ASN A 204 -11.74 -9.87 -17.38
N ILE A 205 -11.56 -9.06 -18.44
CA ILE A 205 -12.42 -7.91 -18.74
C ILE A 205 -13.91 -8.36 -18.75
N SER A 206 -14.17 -9.67 -18.89
CA SER A 206 -15.49 -10.29 -18.81
C SER A 206 -16.01 -10.60 -17.40
N THR A 207 -15.24 -10.50 -16.31
CA THR A 207 -15.75 -10.76 -14.93
C THR A 207 -15.19 -9.77 -13.93
N LEU A 208 -15.76 -8.56 -13.97
CA LEU A 208 -15.64 -7.59 -12.89
C LEU A 208 -16.22 -8.19 -11.58
N PRO A 209 -15.68 -7.87 -10.40
CA PRO A 209 -15.91 -8.58 -9.13
C PRO A 209 -17.31 -8.37 -8.58
N LEU A 210 -17.98 -7.32 -9.04
CA LEU A 210 -19.37 -7.02 -8.75
C LEU A 210 -20.25 -7.23 -9.98
N LYS A 211 -19.76 -7.89 -11.04
CA LYS A 211 -20.55 -8.21 -12.23
C LYS A 211 -21.79 -9.00 -11.84
N GLY A 212 -22.95 -8.52 -12.27
CA GLY A 212 -24.25 -9.13 -11.95
C GLY A 212 -24.73 -8.86 -10.52
N LYS A 213 -24.03 -8.03 -9.73
CA LYS A 213 -24.51 -7.54 -8.43
C LYS A 213 -25.11 -6.16 -8.61
N THR A 214 -26.34 -5.98 -8.15
CA THR A 214 -26.97 -4.66 -7.99
C THR A 214 -26.64 -4.12 -6.62
N ILE A 215 -26.04 -2.93 -6.55
CA ILE A 215 -25.69 -2.26 -5.30
C ILE A 215 -26.45 -0.95 -5.19
N VAL A 216 -27.22 -0.80 -4.12
CA VAL A 216 -28.02 0.38 -3.86
C VAL A 216 -27.29 1.29 -2.88
N ILE A 217 -26.97 2.52 -3.30
CA ILE A 217 -26.34 3.51 -2.43
C ILE A 217 -27.42 4.46 -1.91
N THR A 218 -27.63 4.45 -0.60
CA THR A 218 -28.70 5.21 0.08
C THR A 218 -28.31 6.61 0.55
N ARG A 219 -27.14 7.10 0.15
CA ARG A 219 -26.65 8.45 0.51
C ARG A 219 -27.09 9.50 -0.53
N THR A 220 -26.98 10.77 -0.17
CA THR A 220 -27.30 11.88 -1.08
C THR A 220 -26.51 11.76 -2.38
N ILE A 221 -27.10 12.15 -3.51
CA ILE A 221 -26.54 11.97 -4.86
C ILE A 221 -25.10 12.49 -4.95
N GLU A 222 -24.84 13.68 -4.40
CA GLU A 222 -23.50 14.28 -4.41
C GLU A 222 -22.45 13.46 -3.66
N GLN A 223 -22.84 12.76 -2.60
CA GLN A 223 -21.94 11.92 -1.81
C GLN A 223 -21.76 10.53 -2.42
N SER A 224 -22.69 10.12 -3.28
CA SER A 224 -22.70 8.80 -3.90
C SER A 224 -21.90 8.73 -5.20
N LYS A 225 -21.61 9.86 -5.88
CA LYS A 225 -20.92 9.87 -7.20
C LYS A 225 -19.58 9.13 -7.21
N GLU A 226 -18.72 9.39 -6.22
CA GLU A 226 -17.38 8.80 -6.15
C GLU A 226 -17.46 7.30 -5.84
N THR A 227 -18.26 6.93 -4.85
CA THR A 227 -18.51 5.53 -4.48
C THR A 227 -19.19 4.76 -5.62
N ALA A 228 -20.17 5.36 -6.29
CA ALA A 228 -20.84 4.76 -7.44
C ALA A 228 -19.85 4.51 -8.57
N THR A 229 -19.03 5.51 -8.92
CA THR A 229 -18.01 5.36 -9.97
C THR A 229 -17.04 4.23 -9.64
N ALA A 230 -16.59 4.13 -8.39
CA ALA A 230 -15.71 3.06 -7.95
C ALA A 230 -16.37 1.68 -8.08
N LEU A 231 -17.61 1.52 -7.61
CA LEU A 231 -18.35 0.25 -7.68
C LEU A 231 -18.72 -0.14 -9.11
N THR A 232 -19.06 0.82 -9.98
CA THR A 232 -19.31 0.58 -11.40
C THR A 232 -18.04 0.15 -12.14
N LYS A 233 -16.87 0.72 -11.81
CA LYS A 233 -15.58 0.24 -12.34
C LYS A 233 -15.26 -1.19 -11.89
N LEU A 234 -15.78 -1.59 -10.74
CA LEU A 234 -15.77 -2.96 -10.23
C LEU A 234 -16.93 -3.82 -10.78
N GLY A 235 -17.72 -3.32 -11.73
CA GLY A 235 -18.75 -4.07 -12.47
C GLY A 235 -20.12 -4.18 -11.84
N ALA A 236 -20.36 -3.48 -10.73
CA ALA A 236 -21.69 -3.44 -10.13
C ALA A 236 -22.65 -2.69 -11.04
N ASN A 237 -23.90 -3.16 -11.09
CA ASN A 237 -25.02 -2.30 -11.45
C ASN A 237 -25.32 -1.41 -10.24
N VAL A 238 -24.90 -0.14 -10.26
CA VAL A 238 -25.04 0.75 -9.11
C VAL A 238 -26.27 1.61 -9.27
N ILE A 239 -27.21 1.50 -8.32
CA ILE A 239 -28.39 2.35 -8.24
C ILE A 239 -28.16 3.35 -7.11
N VAL A 240 -28.13 4.64 -7.45
CA VAL A 240 -28.07 5.71 -6.45
C VAL A 240 -29.50 6.02 -6.03
N PHE A 241 -29.89 5.54 -4.85
CA PHE A 241 -31.23 5.71 -4.29
C PHE A 241 -31.16 6.65 -3.08
N PRO A 242 -31.11 7.98 -3.26
CA PRO A 242 -31.02 8.90 -2.13
C PRO A 242 -32.26 8.75 -1.25
N THR A 243 -32.09 8.40 0.02
CA THR A 243 -33.22 8.30 0.98
C THR A 243 -33.51 9.61 1.70
N LEU A 244 -32.70 10.63 1.44
CA LEU A 244 -32.79 11.96 2.03
C LEU A 244 -32.54 13.01 0.95
N GLU A 245 -33.37 14.06 0.96
CA GLU A 245 -33.25 15.21 0.09
C GLU A 245 -32.84 16.44 0.91
N ILE A 246 -31.85 17.19 0.41
CA ILE A 246 -31.39 18.44 1.00
C ILE A 246 -32.11 19.58 0.30
N LEU A 247 -33.00 20.25 1.03
CA LEU A 247 -33.79 21.35 0.51
C LEU A 247 -33.32 22.69 1.09
N PRO A 248 -33.58 23.82 0.41
CA PRO A 248 -33.44 25.13 1.01
C PRO A 248 -34.23 25.24 2.34
N PRO A 249 -33.85 26.16 3.25
CA PRO A 249 -34.61 26.40 4.47
C PRO A 249 -35.98 27.00 4.12
N ALA A 250 -36.94 26.88 5.03
CA ALA A 250 -38.28 27.46 4.85
C ALA A 250 -38.25 28.99 4.66
N SER A 251 -37.22 29.65 5.18
CA SER A 251 -36.98 31.08 4.95
C SER A 251 -35.50 31.41 5.09
N TRP A 252 -35.02 32.27 4.18
CA TRP A 252 -33.68 32.84 4.22
C TRP A 252 -33.58 34.15 5.04
N LYS A 253 -34.70 34.72 5.49
CA LYS A 253 -34.74 36.07 6.10
C LYS A 253 -33.69 36.29 7.19
N LYS A 254 -33.59 35.37 8.15
CA LYS A 254 -32.61 35.47 9.25
C LYS A 254 -31.17 35.32 8.76
N PHE A 255 -30.93 34.48 7.75
CA PHE A 255 -29.61 34.33 7.14
C PHE A 255 -29.21 35.65 6.48
N ASP A 256 -30.08 36.17 5.62
CA ASP A 256 -29.85 37.41 4.86
C ASP A 256 -29.58 38.58 5.81
N GLU A 257 -30.38 38.72 6.88
CA GLU A 257 -30.14 39.71 7.94
C GLU A 257 -28.73 39.59 8.53
N ILE A 258 -28.26 38.38 8.83
CA ILE A 258 -26.94 38.18 9.48
C ILE A 258 -25.78 38.50 8.53
N VAL A 259 -25.87 38.09 7.27
CA VAL A 259 -24.75 38.25 6.32
C VAL A 259 -24.74 39.63 5.64
N SER A 260 -25.85 40.38 5.69
CA SER A 260 -25.95 41.70 5.08
C SER A 260 -25.17 42.76 5.87
N PRO A 261 -24.46 43.68 5.19
CA PRO A 261 -23.83 44.84 5.84
C PRO A 261 -24.86 45.69 6.61
N PRO A 262 -24.48 46.35 7.72
CA PRO A 262 -23.15 46.46 8.29
C PRO A 262 -22.83 45.37 9.34
N ASN A 263 -23.56 44.25 9.34
CA ASN A 263 -23.41 43.24 10.39
C ASN A 263 -22.01 42.61 10.39
N LYS A 264 -21.47 42.45 11.59
CA LYS A 264 -20.15 41.86 11.81
C LYS A 264 -20.27 40.41 12.23
N ILE A 265 -19.45 39.56 11.62
CA ILE A 265 -19.29 38.15 11.99
C ILE A 265 -17.81 37.92 12.34
N ASP A 266 -17.50 37.58 13.59
CA ASP A 266 -16.13 37.30 14.00
C ASP A 266 -15.73 35.84 13.67
N PHE A 267 -16.68 34.90 13.79
CA PHE A 267 -16.47 33.49 13.48
C PHE A 267 -17.61 32.90 12.66
N ILE A 268 -17.30 32.02 11.71
CA ILE A 268 -18.27 31.17 11.01
C ILE A 268 -17.91 29.72 11.27
N ILE A 269 -18.88 28.90 11.69
CA ILE A 269 -18.67 27.48 11.99
C ILE A 269 -19.52 26.61 11.08
N PHE A 270 -18.86 25.88 10.18
CA PHE A 270 -19.50 24.90 9.31
C PHE A 270 -19.43 23.51 9.91
N THR A 271 -20.60 23.01 10.30
CA THR A 271 -20.78 21.65 10.87
C THR A 271 -20.97 20.58 9.81
N SER A 272 -21.27 20.96 8.56
CA SER A 272 -21.50 20.02 7.45
C SER A 272 -21.14 20.64 6.11
N ALA A 273 -20.78 19.80 5.14
CA ALA A 273 -20.55 20.21 3.75
C ALA A 273 -21.79 20.84 3.10
N HIS A 274 -23.00 20.39 3.44
CA HIS A 274 -24.24 20.98 2.91
C HIS A 274 -24.45 22.42 3.39
N ALA A 275 -24.09 22.73 4.64
CA ALA A 275 -24.15 24.10 5.14
C ALA A 275 -23.22 25.03 4.37
N VAL A 276 -22.01 24.57 4.00
CA VAL A 276 -21.05 25.36 3.20
C VAL A 276 -21.63 25.72 1.84
N LYS A 277 -22.16 24.72 1.12
CA LYS A 277 -22.73 24.92 -0.22
C LYS A 277 -23.91 25.88 -0.19
N MET A 278 -24.87 25.65 0.71
CA MET A 278 -26.08 26.47 0.82
C MET A 278 -25.75 27.90 1.24
N PHE A 279 -24.79 28.08 2.14
CA PHE A 279 -24.26 29.38 2.48
C PHE A 279 -23.66 30.09 1.26
N ASN A 280 -22.80 29.41 0.49
CA ASN A 280 -22.13 30.00 -0.66
C ASN A 280 -23.11 30.35 -1.78
N ILE A 281 -24.06 29.45 -2.09
CA ILE A 281 -25.15 29.69 -3.05
C ILE A 281 -25.91 30.97 -2.66
N ARG A 282 -26.36 31.06 -1.40
CA ARG A 282 -27.14 32.21 -0.95
C ARG A 282 -26.33 33.51 -0.94
N CYS A 283 -25.06 33.47 -0.50
CA CYS A 283 -24.19 34.65 -0.56
C CYS A 283 -23.98 35.14 -2.00
N ASN A 284 -23.82 34.23 -2.97
CA ASN A 284 -23.71 34.58 -4.38
C ASN A 284 -25.01 35.18 -4.94
N GLU A 285 -26.17 34.61 -4.61
CA GLU A 285 -27.48 35.18 -4.98
C GLU A 285 -27.68 36.61 -4.46
N LEU A 286 -27.18 36.90 -3.25
CA LEU A 286 -27.24 38.23 -2.65
C LEU A 286 -26.10 39.16 -3.11
N ASN A 287 -25.16 38.67 -3.92
CA ASN A 287 -23.91 39.37 -4.28
C ASN A 287 -23.11 39.85 -3.06
N ILE A 288 -23.13 39.08 -1.97
CA ILE A 288 -22.40 39.40 -0.73
C ILE A 288 -21.06 38.67 -0.72
N LYS A 289 -19.97 39.41 -0.53
CA LYS A 289 -18.63 38.87 -0.28
C LYS A 289 -18.21 39.17 1.15
N LEU A 290 -17.92 38.11 1.91
CA LEU A 290 -17.43 38.25 3.29
C LEU A 290 -15.92 38.49 3.31
N ASP A 291 -15.50 39.36 4.21
CA ASP A 291 -14.07 39.65 4.45
C ASP A 291 -13.48 38.63 5.43
N PHE A 292 -12.89 37.57 4.89
CA PHE A 292 -12.27 36.51 5.68
C PHE A 292 -10.99 36.95 6.42
N ASN A 293 -10.47 38.16 6.19
CA ASN A 293 -9.42 38.72 7.06
C ASN A 293 -9.98 39.13 8.44
N LYS A 294 -11.29 39.42 8.51
CA LYS A 294 -11.99 39.83 9.73
C LYS A 294 -12.86 38.73 10.32
N THR A 295 -13.09 37.64 9.57
CA THR A 295 -13.94 36.52 9.96
C THR A 295 -13.17 35.21 9.93
N LYS A 296 -13.04 34.55 11.09
CA LYS A 296 -12.39 33.24 11.19
C LYS A 296 -13.37 32.12 10.86
N VAL A 297 -12.99 31.25 9.93
CA VAL A 297 -13.79 30.10 9.52
C VAL A 297 -13.31 28.84 10.24
N VAL A 298 -14.26 28.14 10.84
CA VAL A 298 -14.06 26.84 11.51
C VAL A 298 -14.81 25.78 10.71
N SER A 299 -14.14 24.70 10.35
CA SER A 299 -14.80 23.51 9.78
C SER A 299 -14.67 22.34 10.74
N VAL A 300 -15.77 21.65 11.03
CA VAL A 300 -15.77 20.57 12.05
C VAL A 300 -14.92 19.36 11.64
N GLY A 301 -14.79 19.07 10.34
CA GLY A 301 -14.00 17.92 9.88
C GLY A 301 -13.52 18.07 8.45
N THR A 302 -12.61 17.16 8.06
CA THR A 302 -11.85 17.20 6.80
C THR A 302 -12.72 17.28 5.55
N LYS A 303 -13.83 16.54 5.50
CA LYS A 303 -14.78 16.59 4.37
C LYS A 303 -15.39 17.98 4.20
N THR A 304 -15.74 18.64 5.29
CA THR A 304 -16.27 20.02 5.26
C THR A 304 -15.17 20.99 4.82
N SER A 305 -13.94 20.81 5.31
CA SER A 305 -12.80 21.66 4.91
C SER A 305 -12.52 21.61 3.41
N LEU A 306 -12.60 20.41 2.81
CA LEU A 306 -12.41 20.23 1.37
C LEU A 306 -13.46 20.99 0.55
N VAL A 307 -14.72 21.00 1.00
CA VAL A 307 -15.80 21.74 0.32
C VAL A 307 -15.59 23.25 0.48
N CYS A 308 -15.20 23.73 1.66
CA CYS A 308 -14.82 25.14 1.84
C CYS A 308 -13.72 25.55 0.85
N GLY A 309 -12.67 24.74 0.71
CA GLY A 309 -11.57 25.03 -0.21
C GLY A 309 -11.99 25.11 -1.67
N ARG A 310 -12.87 24.20 -2.14
CA ARG A 310 -13.43 24.24 -3.50
C ARG A 310 -14.26 25.50 -3.76
N ASP A 311 -14.94 25.99 -2.73
CA ASP A 311 -15.81 27.16 -2.78
C ASP A 311 -15.07 28.48 -2.45
N ASN A 312 -13.73 28.46 -2.42
CA ASN A 312 -12.87 29.60 -2.09
C ASN A 312 -13.14 30.21 -0.69
N ILE A 313 -13.59 29.40 0.25
CA ILE A 313 -13.78 29.77 1.65
C ILE A 313 -12.54 29.29 2.46
N PRO A 314 -11.69 30.19 2.96
CA PRO A 314 -10.48 29.81 3.67
C PRO A 314 -10.82 29.23 5.05
N VAL A 315 -10.37 28.02 5.33
CA VAL A 315 -10.55 27.37 6.64
C VAL A 315 -9.36 27.72 7.54
N HIS A 316 -9.66 28.31 8.69
CA HIS A 316 -8.63 28.77 9.64
C HIS A 316 -8.43 27.80 10.80
N ILE A 317 -9.48 27.07 11.17
CA ILE A 317 -9.49 26.19 12.34
C ILE A 317 -10.18 24.87 11.98
N VAL A 318 -9.53 23.76 12.30
CA VAL A 318 -10.10 22.40 12.25
C VAL A 318 -9.82 21.73 13.58
N PRO A 319 -10.83 21.23 14.31
CA PRO A 319 -10.61 20.58 15.61
C PRO A 319 -10.01 19.19 15.43
N LYS A 320 -9.28 18.69 16.44
CA LYS A 320 -8.77 17.30 16.45
C LYS A 320 -9.91 16.29 16.59
N LYS A 321 -10.94 16.62 17.39
CA LYS A 321 -12.19 15.87 17.50
C LYS A 321 -13.24 16.49 16.59
N PHE A 322 -13.75 15.72 15.62
CA PHE A 322 -14.75 16.19 14.66
C PHE A 322 -16.17 16.18 15.26
N SER A 323 -16.36 16.89 16.38
CA SER A 323 -17.62 16.95 17.13
C SER A 323 -17.88 18.35 17.66
N ALA A 324 -19.09 18.59 18.20
CA ALA A 324 -19.45 19.85 18.83
C ALA A 324 -18.50 20.18 19.99
N GLU A 325 -18.20 19.19 20.83
CA GLU A 325 -17.28 19.31 21.97
C GLU A 325 -15.88 19.66 21.49
N GLY A 326 -15.40 19.03 20.43
CA GLY A 326 -14.07 19.31 19.87
C GLY A 326 -13.95 20.75 19.34
N VAL A 327 -15.02 21.32 18.78
CA VAL A 327 -15.05 22.73 18.39
C VAL A 327 -15.00 23.65 19.61
N VAL A 328 -15.81 23.37 20.63
CA VAL A 328 -15.83 24.16 21.88
C VAL A 328 -14.46 24.12 22.56
N GLU A 329 -13.83 22.95 22.63
CA GLU A 329 -12.49 22.76 23.20
C GLU A 329 -11.42 23.60 22.48
N VAL A 330 -11.48 23.68 21.15
CA VAL A 330 -10.52 24.48 20.39
C VAL A 330 -10.82 25.97 20.51
N LEU A 331 -12.09 26.35 20.52
CA LEU A 331 -12.49 27.75 20.62
C LEU A 331 -12.39 28.32 22.04
N SER A 332 -12.34 27.50 23.09
CA SER A 332 -12.07 27.95 24.46
C SER A 332 -10.68 28.62 24.62
N LYS A 333 -9.77 28.35 23.69
CA LYS A 333 -8.44 28.98 23.61
C LYS A 333 -8.48 30.40 23.02
N TYR A 334 -9.65 30.85 22.58
CA TYR A 334 -9.89 32.18 22.03
C TYR A 334 -10.75 33.01 22.98
N ASN A 335 -10.57 34.33 22.95
CA ASN A 335 -11.49 35.23 23.65
C ASN A 335 -12.78 35.41 22.83
N LEU A 336 -13.84 34.71 23.22
CA LEU A 336 -15.14 34.75 22.57
C LEU A 336 -16.10 35.79 23.19
N LYS A 337 -15.72 36.48 24.26
CA LYS A 337 -16.58 37.45 24.94
C LYS A 337 -17.05 38.53 23.96
N ASN A 338 -18.37 38.66 23.80
CA ASN A 338 -19.04 39.59 22.87
C ASN A 338 -18.70 39.37 21.39
N LYS A 339 -18.10 38.23 21.02
CA LYS A 339 -17.81 37.89 19.61
C LYS A 339 -19.04 37.29 18.95
N VAL A 340 -19.32 37.71 17.72
CA VAL A 340 -20.44 37.15 16.95
C VAL A 340 -20.00 35.87 16.27
N VAL A 341 -20.64 34.76 16.64
CA VAL A 341 -20.39 33.44 16.06
C VAL A 341 -21.59 33.04 15.22
N PHE A 342 -21.39 32.93 13.92
CA PHE A 342 -22.39 32.48 12.97
C PHE A 342 -22.29 30.96 12.73
N ILE A 343 -23.40 30.26 12.91
CA ILE A 343 -23.49 28.81 12.73
C ILE A 343 -24.59 28.49 11.71
N PRO A 344 -24.26 28.46 10.40
CA PRO A 344 -25.16 27.95 9.37
C PRO A 344 -25.28 26.42 9.52
N ARG A 345 -26.50 25.92 9.71
CA ARG A 345 -26.76 24.53 10.09
C ARG A 345 -28.02 23.95 9.44
N SER A 346 -28.28 22.66 9.66
CA SER A 346 -29.59 22.07 9.35
C SER A 346 -30.66 22.61 10.29
N ALA A 347 -31.93 22.61 9.86
CA ALA A 347 -33.06 22.96 10.72
C ALA A 347 -33.27 22.04 11.93
N ILE A 348 -32.81 20.79 11.86
CA ILE A 348 -32.87 19.80 12.97
C ILE A 348 -31.52 19.73 13.70
N GLY A 349 -30.68 20.75 13.59
CA GLY A 349 -29.37 20.68 14.18
C GLY A 349 -29.44 20.75 15.71
N ARG A 350 -28.57 19.98 16.38
CA ARG A 350 -28.51 19.87 17.84
C ARG A 350 -27.93 21.11 18.56
N GLU A 351 -28.38 21.38 19.79
CA GLU A 351 -28.09 22.64 20.50
C GLU A 351 -26.79 22.67 21.31
N GLU A 352 -26.03 21.57 21.38
CA GLU A 352 -24.84 21.47 22.24
C GLU A 352 -23.75 22.45 21.81
N LEU A 353 -23.53 22.61 20.50
CA LEU A 353 -22.52 23.55 19.98
C LEU A 353 -22.90 25.03 20.23
N PRO A 354 -24.10 25.52 19.85
CA PRO A 354 -24.56 26.85 20.26
C PRO A 354 -24.46 27.11 21.76
N ARG A 355 -24.91 26.17 22.60
CA ARG A 355 -24.89 26.32 24.06
C ARG A 355 -23.45 26.42 24.58
N GLY A 356 -22.59 25.47 24.22
CA GLY A 356 -21.19 25.46 24.69
C GLY A 356 -20.40 26.72 24.29
N LEU A 357 -20.68 27.31 23.12
CA LEU A 357 -20.04 28.57 22.72
C LEU A 357 -20.66 29.79 23.41
N LYS A 358 -21.96 29.76 23.72
CA LYS A 358 -22.62 30.80 24.51
C LYS A 358 -22.07 30.85 25.94
N ASP A 359 -21.78 29.69 26.53
CA ASP A 359 -21.17 29.58 27.87
C ASP A 359 -19.75 30.19 27.92
N LEU A 360 -19.06 30.23 26.77
CA LEU A 360 -17.78 30.94 26.59
C LEU A 360 -17.95 32.45 26.33
N GLY A 361 -19.17 32.98 26.38
CA GLY A 361 -19.47 34.42 26.23
C GLY A 361 -19.69 34.89 24.80
N ALA A 362 -19.85 33.98 23.83
CA ALA A 362 -20.14 34.32 22.44
C ALA A 362 -21.60 34.75 22.21
N ILE A 363 -21.80 35.65 21.24
CA ILE A 363 -23.11 36.01 20.71
C ILE A 363 -23.43 35.07 19.55
N ILE A 364 -24.30 34.09 19.80
CA ILE A 364 -24.61 33.06 18.80
C ILE A 364 -25.68 33.53 17.82
N LYS A 365 -25.35 33.42 16.54
CA LYS A 365 -26.27 33.57 15.41
C LYS A 365 -26.37 32.21 14.73
N SER A 366 -27.32 31.38 15.15
CA SER A 366 -27.51 30.05 14.57
C SER A 366 -28.79 30.02 13.73
N VAL A 367 -28.66 29.68 12.44
CA VAL A 367 -29.80 29.68 11.52
C VAL A 367 -29.80 28.44 10.62
N PRO A 368 -30.99 27.92 10.30
CA PRO A 368 -31.13 26.89 9.29
C PRO A 368 -30.75 27.45 7.91
N VAL A 369 -29.84 26.77 7.21
CA VAL A 369 -29.52 27.04 5.80
C VAL A 369 -29.88 25.87 4.89
N TYR A 370 -30.38 24.78 5.47
CA TYR A 370 -31.01 23.69 4.73
C TYR A 370 -31.94 22.88 5.62
N ASN A 371 -32.86 22.19 4.95
CA ASN A 371 -33.73 21.17 5.51
C ASN A 371 -33.31 19.80 5.00
N VAL A 372 -33.67 18.77 5.77
CA VAL A 372 -33.57 17.38 5.36
C VAL A 372 -34.99 16.82 5.34
N SER A 373 -35.39 16.23 4.22
CA SER A 373 -36.71 15.61 4.06
C SER A 373 -36.60 14.25 3.38
N LEU A 374 -37.65 13.45 3.48
CA LEU A 374 -37.79 12.28 2.61
C LEU A 374 -38.07 12.78 1.18
N PRO A 375 -37.41 12.20 0.16
CA PRO A 375 -37.73 12.52 -1.21
C PRO A 375 -39.21 12.21 -1.52
N THR A 376 -39.83 13.00 -2.39
CA THR A 376 -41.21 12.75 -2.85
C THR A 376 -41.30 11.46 -3.66
N LYS A 377 -42.51 10.86 -3.74
CA LYS A 377 -42.75 9.67 -4.58
C LYS A 377 -42.34 9.89 -6.03
N GLU A 378 -42.54 11.10 -6.56
CA GLU A 378 -42.13 11.51 -7.90
C GLU A 378 -40.60 11.53 -8.05
N ASN A 379 -39.89 12.08 -7.06
CA ASN A 379 -38.42 12.16 -7.07
C ASN A 379 -37.74 10.79 -7.00
N ILE A 380 -38.37 9.80 -6.34
CA ILE A 380 -37.81 8.43 -6.24
C ILE A 380 -38.30 7.48 -7.32
N LYS A 381 -39.37 7.85 -8.04
CA LYS A 381 -40.00 7.00 -9.08
C LYS A 381 -38.98 6.46 -10.10
N PRO A 382 -38.05 7.27 -10.66
CA PRO A 382 -37.06 6.75 -11.61
C PRO A 382 -36.16 5.67 -11.02
N TYR A 383 -35.75 5.83 -9.76
CA TYR A 383 -34.87 4.87 -9.09
C TYR A 383 -35.61 3.60 -8.64
N ILE A 384 -36.90 3.70 -8.30
CA ILE A 384 -37.76 2.53 -8.04
C ILE A 384 -37.94 1.73 -9.33
N GLU A 385 -38.21 2.38 -10.45
CA GLU A 385 -38.34 1.71 -11.74
C GLU A 385 -37.04 1.00 -12.14
N GLU A 386 -35.89 1.60 -11.86
CA GLU A 386 -34.57 1.00 -12.06
C GLU A 386 -34.34 -0.23 -11.16
N LEU A 387 -34.73 -0.15 -9.88
CA LEU A 387 -34.70 -1.28 -8.94
C LEU A 387 -35.57 -2.45 -9.39
N THR A 388 -36.74 -2.18 -9.98
CA THR A 388 -37.66 -3.24 -10.44
C THR A 388 -37.24 -3.91 -11.75
N LYS A 389 -36.30 -3.33 -12.50
CA LYS A 389 -35.80 -3.85 -13.79
C LYS A 389 -34.50 -4.64 -13.68
N SER A 390 -33.85 -4.61 -12.51
CA SER A 390 -32.54 -5.22 -12.24
C SER A 390 -32.66 -6.39 -11.28
#